data_AF-A0A1I5XZU4-F1
#
_entry.id   AF-A0A1I5XZU4-F1
#
_cell.length_a   1.000
_cell.length_b   1.000
_cell.length_c   1.000
_cell.angle_alpha   90.00
_cell.angle_beta   90.00
_cell.angle_gamma   90.00
#
_symmetry.space_group_name_H-M   'P 1'
#
loop_
_entity.id
_entity.type
_entity.pdbx_description
1 polymer ?
#
loop_
_entity_poly.entity_id
_entity_poly.type
_entity_poly.pdbx_seq_one_letter_code
_entity_poly.pdbx_strand_id
1 'polypeptide(L)'
;MKNIPAESSETDAERPHDMEEYKQLTALFQFYLNQTVTTLNYTFLISGAVTSYILGTIGSDKPQISIYGILLPVAICFSIGLGFLKAIPSSIELKQALEAIKKRLNLQLVPHIGNLTRSLLWSGILLLLVSVSLLILFFMIKLDCKI
;
A
#
# COMPACT_ATOMS: atom_id res chain seq x y z
N MET A 1 65.04 8.09 12.00
CA MET A 1 64.03 7.91 10.93
C MET A 1 63.15 6.72 11.32
N LYS A 2 61.89 6.97 11.65
CA LYS A 2 60.93 5.98 12.14
C LYS A 2 60.03 5.59 10.96
N ASN A 3 60.11 4.33 10.53
CA ASN A 3 59.31 3.81 9.43
C ASN A 3 57.82 3.91 9.79
N ILE A 4 57.07 4.68 9.01
CA ILE A 4 55.60 4.70 9.04
C ILE A 4 55.16 3.43 8.31
N PRO A 5 54.49 2.46 8.96
CA PRO A 5 53.95 1.32 8.26
C PRO A 5 52.87 1.81 7.29
N ALA A 6 52.99 1.35 6.04
CA ALA A 6 52.02 1.60 4.99
C ALA A 6 50.65 1.13 5.47
N GLU A 7 49.70 2.07 5.55
CA GLU A 7 48.28 1.76 5.50
C GLU A 7 48.06 0.90 4.26
N SER A 8 47.80 -0.39 4.49
CA SER A 8 47.19 -1.24 3.49
C SER A 8 45.82 -0.65 3.19
N SER A 9 45.79 0.20 2.16
CA SER A 9 44.61 0.56 1.39
C SER A 9 44.05 -0.72 0.76
N GLU A 10 43.46 -1.58 1.60
CA GLU A 10 42.46 -2.55 1.18
C GLU A 10 41.27 -1.73 0.71
N THR A 11 41.41 -1.24 -0.52
CA THR A 11 40.32 -0.68 -1.30
C THR A 11 39.42 -1.87 -1.53
N ASP A 12 38.38 -1.94 -0.70
CA ASP A 12 37.30 -2.89 -0.75
C ASP A 12 37.00 -3.22 -2.21
N ALA A 13 37.29 -4.46 -2.59
CA ALA A 13 36.75 -5.06 -3.78
C ALA A 13 35.24 -5.12 -3.57
N GLU A 14 34.58 -4.02 -3.90
CA GLU A 14 33.15 -3.82 -3.99
C GLU A 14 32.60 -5.03 -4.76
N ARG A 15 32.04 -6.01 -4.02
CA ARG A 15 31.63 -7.25 -4.65
C ARG A 15 30.48 -6.90 -5.59
N PRO A 16 30.59 -7.13 -6.91
CA PRO A 16 29.55 -6.75 -7.88
C PRO A 16 28.17 -7.33 -7.53
N HIS A 17 28.16 -8.42 -6.76
CA HIS A 17 26.97 -9.08 -6.23
C HIS A 17 26.12 -8.20 -5.30
N ASP A 18 26.73 -7.38 -4.44
CA ASP A 18 26.00 -6.60 -3.42
C ASP A 18 25.23 -5.43 -4.06
N MET A 19 25.78 -4.87 -5.14
CA MET A 19 25.13 -3.81 -5.93
C MET A 19 23.97 -4.36 -6.78
N GLU A 20 24.09 -5.59 -7.26
CA GLU A 20 23.01 -6.25 -8.01
C GLU A 20 21.83 -6.61 -7.10
N GLU A 21 22.12 -7.13 -5.89
CA GLU A 21 21.11 -7.38 -4.85
C GLU A 21 20.40 -6.09 -4.44
N TYR A 22 21.13 -4.99 -4.22
CA TYR A 22 20.54 -3.69 -3.91
C TYR A 22 19.60 -3.19 -5.02
N LYS A 23 19.99 -3.33 -6.30
CA LYS A 23 19.15 -2.97 -7.45
C LYS A 23 17.86 -3.80 -7.50
N GLN A 24 17.97 -5.11 -7.25
CA GLN A 24 16.81 -6.00 -7.23
C GLN A 24 15.83 -5.64 -6.11
N LEU A 25 16.30 -5.41 -4.88
CA LEU A 25 15.43 -5.00 -3.77
C LEU A 25 14.78 -3.63 -4.03
N THR A 26 15.53 -2.70 -4.64
CA THR A 26 15.00 -1.37 -4.98
C THR A 26 13.91 -1.46 -6.05
N ALA A 27 14.12 -2.28 -7.08
CA ALA A 27 13.10 -2.53 -8.12
C ALA A 27 11.85 -3.19 -7.52
N LEU A 28 12.04 -4.15 -6.61
CA LEU A 28 10.93 -4.80 -5.91
C LEU A 28 10.14 -3.81 -5.04
N PHE A 29 10.83 -2.91 -4.34
CA PHE A 29 10.20 -1.84 -3.57
C PHE A 29 9.37 -0.89 -4.46
N GLN A 30 9.93 -0.46 -5.59
CA GLN A 30 9.22 0.40 -6.55
C GLN A 30 7.99 -0.31 -7.15
N PHE A 31 8.12 -1.60 -7.46
CA PHE A 31 7.02 -2.43 -7.92
C PHE A 31 5.87 -2.47 -6.91
N TYR A 32 6.17 -2.72 -5.62
CA TYR A 32 5.15 -2.72 -4.58
C TYR A 32 4.50 -1.36 -4.38
N LEU A 33 5.27 -0.27 -4.36
CA LEU A 33 4.72 1.09 -4.29
C LEU A 33 3.76 1.36 -5.44
N ASN A 34 4.19 1.08 -6.67
CA ASN A 34 3.39 1.30 -7.86
C ASN A 34 2.10 0.46 -7.82
N GLN A 35 2.20 -0.79 -7.39
CA GLN A 35 1.04 -1.67 -7.26
C GLN A 35 0.07 -1.19 -6.17
N THR A 36 0.56 -0.71 -5.02
CA THR A 36 -0.27 -0.14 -3.96
C THR A 36 -1.04 1.08 -4.45
N VAL A 37 -0.35 2.04 -5.11
CA VAL A 37 -0.98 3.26 -5.65
C VAL A 37 -2.00 2.92 -6.73
N THR A 38 -1.64 2.03 -7.65
CA THR A 38 -2.53 1.58 -8.73
C THR A 38 -3.77 0.90 -8.16
N THR A 39 -3.60 0.00 -7.19
CA THR A 39 -4.71 -0.70 -6.53
C THR A 39 -5.64 0.28 -5.83
N LEU A 40 -5.10 1.28 -5.12
CA LEU A 40 -5.91 2.33 -4.48
C LEU A 40 -6.73 3.12 -5.48
N ASN A 41 -6.11 3.58 -6.56
CA ASN A 41 -6.80 4.35 -7.60
C ASN A 41 -7.94 3.55 -8.21
N TYR A 42 -7.73 2.28 -8.59
CA TYR A 42 -8.80 1.44 -9.11
C TYR A 42 -9.90 1.16 -8.09
N THR A 43 -9.52 0.95 -6.82
CA THR A 43 -10.50 0.74 -5.75
C THR A 43 -11.41 1.95 -5.59
N PHE A 44 -10.85 3.16 -5.53
CA PHE A 44 -11.67 4.37 -5.43
C PHE A 44 -12.49 4.64 -6.69
N LEU A 45 -11.95 4.35 -7.87
CA LEU A 45 -12.67 4.53 -9.12
C LEU A 45 -13.90 3.60 -9.19
N ILE A 46 -13.71 2.31 -8.88
CA ILE A 46 -14.80 1.33 -8.87
C ILE A 46 -15.81 1.69 -7.78
N SER A 47 -15.36 1.95 -6.56
CA SER A 47 -16.25 2.28 -5.45
C SER A 47 -17.02 3.58 -5.72
N GLY A 48 -16.35 4.62 -6.21
CA GLY A 48 -16.99 5.89 -6.58
C GLY A 48 -18.01 5.73 -7.72
N ALA A 49 -17.69 4.94 -8.75
CA ALA A 49 -18.61 4.67 -9.86
C ALA A 49 -19.86 3.92 -9.38
N VAL A 50 -19.69 2.87 -8.57
CA VAL A 50 -20.81 2.08 -8.03
C VAL A 50 -21.67 2.93 -7.09
N THR A 51 -21.05 3.66 -6.15
CA THR A 51 -21.80 4.52 -5.24
C THR A 51 -22.55 5.62 -5.99
N SER A 52 -21.94 6.26 -6.98
CA SER A 52 -22.59 7.31 -7.78
C SER A 52 -23.78 6.77 -8.58
N TYR A 53 -23.61 5.59 -9.21
CA TYR A 53 -24.69 4.91 -9.92
C TYR A 53 -25.87 4.62 -8.98
N ILE A 54 -25.59 4.07 -7.80
CA ILE A 54 -26.63 3.72 -6.83
C ILE A 54 -27.36 4.95 -6.36
N LEU A 55 -26.64 6.01 -5.94
CA LEU A 55 -27.25 7.27 -5.52
C LEU A 55 -28.14 7.89 -6.61
N GLY A 56 -27.74 7.80 -7.89
CA GLY A 56 -28.56 8.25 -9.01
C GLY A 56 -29.84 7.42 -9.24
N THR A 57 -29.85 6.16 -8.82
CA THR A 57 -31.00 5.25 -8.97
C THR A 57 -31.95 5.19 -7.78
N ILE A 58 -31.65 5.88 -6.66
CA ILE A 58 -32.49 5.86 -5.44
C ILE A 58 -33.92 6.35 -5.70
N GLY A 59 -34.16 7.16 -6.74
CA GLY A 59 -35.50 7.62 -7.15
C GLY A 59 -36.26 6.73 -8.14
N SER A 60 -35.75 5.54 -8.48
CA SER A 60 -36.39 4.62 -9.45
C SER A 60 -37.31 3.60 -8.76
N ASP A 61 -38.28 3.04 -9.50
CA ASP A 61 -39.35 2.14 -9.01
C ASP A 61 -38.92 0.87 -8.24
N LYS A 62 -37.62 0.54 -8.20
CA LYS A 62 -37.09 -0.67 -7.51
C LYS A 62 -35.82 -0.39 -6.71
N PRO A 63 -35.88 0.45 -5.66
CA PRO A 63 -34.70 0.84 -4.88
C PRO A 63 -34.06 -0.35 -4.14
N GLN A 64 -34.86 -1.37 -3.80
CA GLN A 64 -34.42 -2.53 -3.02
C GLN A 64 -33.32 -3.35 -3.70
N ILE A 65 -33.34 -3.49 -5.03
CA ILE A 65 -32.34 -4.30 -5.76
C ILE A 65 -31.04 -3.52 -5.92
N SER A 66 -31.11 -2.21 -6.16
CA SER A 66 -29.94 -1.34 -6.34
C SER A 66 -29.09 -1.20 -5.07
N ILE A 67 -29.69 -1.30 -3.88
CA ILE A 67 -28.98 -1.16 -2.59
C ILE A 67 -27.95 -2.27 -2.38
N TYR A 68 -28.19 -3.49 -2.88
CA TYR A 68 -27.22 -4.59 -2.79
C TYR A 68 -25.94 -4.31 -3.58
N GLY A 69 -25.97 -3.40 -4.55
CA GLY A 69 -24.79 -2.94 -5.26
C GLY A 69 -23.75 -2.29 -4.35
N ILE A 70 -24.12 -1.73 -3.19
CA ILE A 70 -23.19 -1.11 -2.21
C ILE A 70 -22.34 -2.17 -1.51
N LEU A 71 -22.80 -3.43 -1.43
CA LEU A 71 -22.04 -4.50 -0.79
C LEU A 71 -20.77 -4.85 -1.57
N LEU A 72 -20.77 -4.67 -2.89
CA LEU A 72 -19.59 -4.90 -3.72
C LEU A 72 -18.41 -3.97 -3.36
N PRO A 73 -18.55 -2.63 -3.37
CA PRO A 73 -17.48 -1.73 -2.97
C PRO A 73 -17.12 -1.86 -1.49
N VAL A 74 -18.06 -2.19 -0.61
CA VAL A 74 -17.76 -2.57 0.79
C VAL A 74 -16.79 -3.75 0.82
N ALA A 75 -17.13 -4.85 0.13
CA ALA A 75 -16.30 -6.04 0.11
C ALA A 75 -14.90 -5.76 -0.46
N ILE A 76 -14.82 -5.01 -1.57
CA ILE A 76 -13.55 -4.64 -2.20
C ILE A 76 -12.70 -3.77 -1.25
N CYS A 77 -13.25 -2.68 -0.71
CA CYS A 77 -12.54 -1.80 0.22
C CYS A 77 -12.08 -2.56 1.48
N PHE A 78 -12.93 -3.43 2.03
CA PHE A 78 -12.60 -4.23 3.21
C PHE A 78 -11.47 -5.24 2.92
N SER A 79 -11.59 -6.01 1.84
CA SER A 79 -10.58 -7.01 1.46
C SER A 79 -9.22 -6.38 1.16
N ILE A 80 -9.20 -5.26 0.43
CA ILE A 80 -7.95 -4.56 0.11
C ILE A 80 -7.37 -3.87 1.34
N GLY A 81 -8.20 -3.25 2.18
CA GLY A 81 -7.78 -2.65 3.45
C GLY A 81 -7.10 -3.67 4.36
N LEU A 82 -7.71 -4.85 4.54
CA LEU A 82 -7.08 -5.96 5.27
C LEU A 82 -5.80 -6.47 4.59
N GLY A 83 -5.78 -6.55 3.26
CA GLY A 83 -4.60 -6.92 2.50
C GLY A 83 -3.42 -5.99 2.77
N PHE A 84 -3.67 -4.67 2.81
CA PHE A 84 -2.64 -3.68 3.11
C PHE A 84 -2.13 -3.78 4.54
N LEU A 85 -3.02 -3.99 5.52
CA LEU A 85 -2.61 -4.21 6.91
C LEU A 85 -1.77 -5.49 7.06
N LYS A 86 -2.13 -6.57 6.36
CA LYS A 86 -1.34 -7.81 6.32
C LYS A 86 0.01 -7.65 5.63
N ALA A 87 0.16 -6.70 4.72
CA ALA A 87 1.41 -6.42 4.03
C ALA A 87 2.41 -5.58 4.84
N ILE A 88 1.97 -4.96 5.96
CA ILE A 88 2.85 -4.18 6.86
C ILE A 88 4.07 -4.98 7.37
N PRO A 89 3.93 -6.19 7.95
CA PRO A 89 5.09 -6.96 8.41
C PRO A 89 6.10 -7.24 7.27
N SER A 90 5.61 -7.61 6.08
CA SER A 90 6.47 -7.83 4.91
C SER A 90 7.20 -6.55 4.48
N SER A 91 6.55 -5.38 4.55
CA SER A 91 7.20 -4.09 4.31
C SER A 91 8.28 -3.76 5.35
N ILE A 92 8.09 -4.17 6.60
CA ILE A 92 9.08 -3.96 7.67
C ILE A 92 10.29 -4.87 7.47
N GLU A 93 10.08 -6.13 7.09
CA GLU A 93 11.16 -7.07 6.75
C GLU A 93 12.00 -6.55 5.57
N LEU A 94 11.33 -6.08 4.51
CA LEU A 94 12.01 -5.50 3.35
C LEU A 94 12.82 -4.26 3.74
N LYS A 95 12.29 -3.43 4.65
CA LYS A 95 13.01 -2.28 5.19
C LYS A 95 14.28 -2.70 5.93
N GLN A 96 14.18 -3.70 6.80
CA GLN A 96 15.33 -4.20 7.57
C GLN A 96 16.41 -4.80 6.65
N ALA A 97 16.01 -5.58 5.64
CA ALA A 97 16.92 -6.14 4.65
C ALA A 97 17.66 -5.03 3.87
N LEU A 98 16.92 -4.01 3.43
CA LEU A 98 17.49 -2.90 2.67
C LEU A 98 18.39 -2.00 3.52
N GLU A 99 18.06 -1.79 4.80
CA GLU A 99 18.94 -1.10 5.77
C GLU A 99 20.22 -1.90 6.08
N ALA A 100 20.14 -3.23 6.16
CA ALA A 100 21.29 -4.09 6.38
C ALA A 100 22.26 -4.05 5.19
N ILE A 101 21.74 -4.12 3.96
CA ILE A 101 22.55 -4.01 2.73
C ILE A 101 23.15 -2.61 2.61
N LYS A 102 22.37 -1.55 2.90
CA LYS A 102 22.90 -0.17 2.92
C LYS A 102 24.10 -0.02 3.85
N LYS A 103 24.02 -0.56 5.08
CA LYS A 103 25.15 -0.50 6.03
C LYS A 103 26.41 -1.17 5.50
N ARG A 104 26.27 -2.19 4.64
CA ARG A 104 27.39 -2.86 3.98
C ARG A 104 27.97 -2.04 2.83
N LEU A 105 27.13 -1.39 2.01
CA LEU A 105 27.58 -0.59 0.86
C LEU A 105 27.94 0.87 1.18
N ASN A 106 27.79 1.33 2.42
CA ASN A 106 28.11 2.71 2.85
C ASN A 106 27.46 3.82 1.98
N LEU A 107 26.28 3.54 1.41
CA LEU A 107 25.54 4.45 0.54
C LEU A 107 24.92 5.61 1.33
N GLN A 108 25.16 6.86 0.89
CA GLN A 108 24.55 8.06 1.49
C GLN A 108 23.08 8.27 1.13
N LEU A 109 22.62 7.84 -0.06
CA LEU A 109 21.23 8.04 -0.49
C LEU A 109 20.31 6.95 0.06
N VAL A 110 19.22 7.37 0.70
CA VAL A 110 18.22 6.48 1.30
C VAL A 110 16.91 6.60 0.54
N PRO A 111 16.42 5.54 -0.13
CA PRO A 111 15.03 5.49 -0.53
C PRO A 111 14.18 5.64 0.75
N HIS A 112 13.17 6.52 0.72
CA HIS A 112 12.33 6.80 1.90
C HIS A 112 11.39 5.61 2.18
N ILE A 113 11.97 4.48 2.62
CA ILE A 113 11.25 3.21 2.85
C ILE A 113 10.22 3.37 3.98
N GLY A 114 10.49 4.28 4.94
CA GLY A 114 9.52 4.64 5.97
C GLY A 114 8.19 5.18 5.42
N ASN A 115 8.19 5.74 4.21
CA ASN A 115 6.98 6.22 3.56
C ASN A 115 6.12 5.06 3.04
N LEU A 116 6.69 3.93 2.63
CA LEU A 116 5.92 2.77 2.18
C LEU A 116 5.10 2.18 3.32
N THR A 117 5.72 1.87 4.46
CA THR A 117 5.01 1.30 5.61
C THR A 117 3.92 2.24 6.13
N ARG A 118 4.23 3.55 6.21
CA ARG A 118 3.23 4.56 6.58
C ARG A 118 2.12 4.66 5.55
N SER A 119 2.44 4.64 4.26
CA SER A 119 1.44 4.67 3.19
C SER A 119 0.53 3.45 3.27
N LEU A 120 1.05 2.23 3.42
CA LEU A 120 0.25 1.01 3.57
C LEU A 120 -0.69 1.10 4.78
N LEU A 121 -0.18 1.57 5.92
CA LEU A 121 -0.98 1.74 7.13
C LEU A 121 -2.11 2.74 6.91
N TRP A 122 -1.79 3.96 6.46
CA TRP A 122 -2.79 5.01 6.24
C TRP A 122 -3.80 4.64 5.16
N SER A 123 -3.34 4.06 4.06
CA SER A 123 -4.21 3.57 2.98
C SER A 123 -5.11 2.42 3.45
N GLY A 124 -4.58 1.49 4.24
CA GLY A 124 -5.36 0.39 4.83
C GLY A 124 -6.45 0.91 5.77
N ILE A 125 -6.10 1.83 6.69
CA ILE A 125 -7.05 2.48 7.60
C ILE A 125 -8.12 3.24 6.81
N LEU A 126 -7.71 4.00 5.80
CA LEU A 126 -8.63 4.79 4.99
C LEU A 126 -9.61 3.91 4.21
N LEU A 127 -9.16 2.79 3.64
CA LEU A 127 -10.05 1.83 2.96
C LEU A 127 -11.04 1.17 3.93
N LEU A 128 -10.60 0.83 5.14
CA LEU A 128 -11.49 0.31 6.18
C LEU A 128 -12.53 1.36 6.61
N LEU A 129 -12.11 2.62 6.75
CA LEU A 129 -13.02 3.73 7.07
C LEU A 129 -14.06 3.89 5.96
N VAL A 130 -13.66 3.90 4.69
CA VAL A 130 -14.57 3.95 3.54
C VAL A 130 -15.54 2.76 3.55
N SER A 131 -15.05 1.55 3.85
CA SER A 131 -15.91 0.36 3.98
C SER A 131 -16.96 0.52 5.07
N VAL A 132 -16.58 1.07 6.23
CA VAL A 132 -17.52 1.32 7.35
C VAL A 132 -18.53 2.41 6.96
N SER A 133 -18.10 3.49 6.32
CA SER A 133 -19.00 4.55 5.83
C SER A 133 -20.02 4.03 4.82
N LEU A 134 -19.59 3.17 3.88
CA LEU A 134 -20.50 2.53 2.91
C LEU A 134 -21.47 1.55 3.57
N LEU A 135 -21.04 0.83 4.61
CA LEU A 135 -21.93 -0.01 5.41
C LEU A 135 -22.99 0.83 6.14
N ILE A 136 -22.59 1.94 6.75
CA ILE A 136 -23.53 2.87 7.41
C ILE A 136 -24.55 3.39 6.38
N LEU A 137 -24.07 3.81 5.20
CA LEU A 137 -24.93 4.26 4.11
C LEU A 137 -25.93 3.17 3.67
N PHE A 138 -25.47 1.92 3.53
CA PHE A 138 -26.32 0.78 3.23
C PHE A 138 -27.43 0.59 4.28
N PHE A 139 -27.10 0.68 5.57
CA PHE A 139 -28.09 0.56 6.64
C PHE A 139 -29.08 1.71 6.65
N MET A 140 -28.62 2.95 6.45
CA MET A 140 -29.49 4.13 6.36
C MET A 140 -30.51 3.98 5.23
N ILE A 141 -30.06 3.69 4.00
CA ILE A 141 -30.96 3.54 2.85
C ILE A 141 -31.95 2.38 3.06
N LYS A 142 -31.49 1.28 3.66
CA LYS A 142 -32.35 0.12 3.97
C LYS A 142 -33.43 0.45 5.01
N LEU A 143 -33.13 1.29 5.99
CA LEU A 143 -34.08 1.76 7.00
C LEU A 143 -35.14 2.67 6.36
N ASP A 144 -34.74 3.61 5.51
CA ASP A 144 -35.65 4.54 4.84
C ASP A 144 -36.60 3.82 3.86
N CYS A 145 -36.13 2.77 3.16
CA CYS A 145 -36.97 1.96 2.25
C CYS A 145 -37.98 1.02 2.96
N LYS A 146 -38.00 0.97 4.29
CA LYS A 146 -38.86 0.06 5.06
C LYS A 146 -40.10 0.76 5.66
N ILE A 147 -40.31 2.03 5.32
CA ILE A 147 -41.51 2.83 5.61
C ILE A 147 -42.39 2.82 4.36
#